data_AF-A0AA39YJ12-F1
#
_entry.id   AF-A0AA39YJ12-F1
#
_cell.length_a   1.000
_cell.length_b   1.000
_cell.length_c   1.000
_cell.angle_alpha   90.00
_cell.angle_beta   90.00
_cell.angle_gamma   90.00
#
_symmetry.space_group_name_H-M   'P 1'
#
loop_
_entity.id
_entity.type
_entity.pdbx_description
1 polymer ?
#
loop_
_entity_poly.entity_id
_entity_poly.type
_entity_poly.pdbx_seq_one_letter_code
_entity_poly.pdbx_strand_id
1 'polypeptide(L)'
;MINALANHGYLPRDGKNVSLADLIAGFKDAINLAPDATLIVSLKALQASSTGNFLTIHLSDLAKHGVIEHDGSLSRHDIHSGDNHTFSPEVWGTTRSQLTTETISIALSARVRNDRLAAAQSVNPDFNMTKDDIRFSFIETASYQLVFGRGLDGEARTDWVKILFEQERLPFDEGFTRSERPLGVLDLFAVQKKVEDASV
;
A
#
# COMPACT_ATOMS: atom_id res chain seq x y z
N MET A 1 2.87 0.37 -4.20
CA MET A 1 2.89 1.76 -4.74
C MET A 1 4.30 2.29 -4.90
N ILE A 2 5.13 2.35 -3.84
CA ILE A 2 6.44 3.00 -3.91
C ILE A 2 7.40 2.40 -4.96
N ASN A 3 7.40 1.07 -5.13
CA ASN A 3 8.16 0.39 -6.18
C ASN A 3 7.71 0.85 -7.57
N ALA A 4 6.41 1.06 -7.78
CA ALA A 4 5.90 1.62 -9.04
C ALA A 4 6.40 3.03 -9.30
N LEU A 5 6.43 3.89 -8.28
CA LEU A 5 6.98 5.24 -8.44
C LEU A 5 8.46 5.20 -8.83
N ALA A 6 9.26 4.34 -8.20
CA ALA A 6 10.67 4.14 -8.58
C ALA A 6 10.80 3.58 -10.01
N ASN A 7 10.00 2.58 -10.38
CA ASN A 7 9.99 1.98 -11.72
C ASN A 7 9.59 2.98 -12.82
N HIS A 8 8.72 3.93 -12.50
CA HIS A 8 8.36 5.03 -13.40
C HIS A 8 9.37 6.20 -13.37
N GLY A 9 10.30 6.22 -12.41
CA GLY A 9 11.29 7.30 -12.25
C GLY A 9 10.77 8.54 -11.53
N TYR A 10 9.62 8.45 -10.85
CA TYR A 10 9.14 9.50 -9.93
C TYR A 10 9.94 9.52 -8.62
N LEU A 11 10.62 8.42 -8.30
CA LEU A 11 11.61 8.31 -7.23
C LEU A 11 12.94 7.82 -7.82
N PRO A 12 14.07 7.97 -7.09
CA PRO A 12 15.33 7.35 -7.49
C PRO A 12 15.16 5.87 -7.87
N ARG A 13 15.53 5.53 -9.11
CA ARG A 13 15.30 4.20 -9.71
C ARG A 13 16.06 3.08 -8.99
N ASP A 14 17.17 3.42 -8.34
CA ASP A 14 17.95 2.48 -7.54
C ASP A 14 17.36 2.29 -6.12
N GLY A 15 16.31 3.04 -5.78
CA GLY A 15 15.66 3.01 -4.48
C GLY A 15 16.55 3.48 -3.33
N LYS A 16 17.65 4.20 -3.60
CA LYS A 16 18.60 4.62 -2.57
C LYS A 16 18.49 6.10 -2.27
N ASN A 17 18.73 6.43 -1.00
CA ASN A 17 18.78 7.80 -0.51
C ASN A 17 17.54 8.64 -0.92
N VAL A 18 16.36 8.03 -0.87
CA VAL A 18 15.10 8.68 -1.20
C VAL A 18 14.73 9.60 -0.04
N SER A 19 14.77 10.91 -0.27
CA SER A 19 14.45 11.91 0.75
C SER A 19 12.94 12.06 0.95
N LEU A 20 12.53 12.65 2.08
CA LEU A 20 11.14 13.02 2.31
C LEU A 20 10.61 13.98 1.22
N ALA A 21 11.45 14.86 0.69
CA ALA A 21 11.10 15.74 -0.40
C ALA A 21 10.84 14.96 -1.70
N ASP A 22 11.67 13.94 -1.99
CA ASP A 22 11.46 13.05 -3.14
C ASP A 22 10.16 12.28 -3.00
N LEU A 23 9.82 11.77 -1.81
CA LEU A 23 8.55 11.10 -1.56
C LEU A 23 7.37 12.03 -1.84
N ILE A 24 7.37 13.25 -1.27
CA ILE A 24 6.31 14.23 -1.48
C ILE A 24 6.16 14.59 -2.96
N ALA A 25 7.27 14.90 -3.64
CA ALA A 25 7.24 15.25 -5.06
C ALA A 25 6.79 14.07 -5.92
N GLY A 26 7.36 12.88 -5.72
CA GLY A 26 7.06 11.69 -6.50
C GLY A 26 5.61 11.22 -6.36
N PHE A 27 5.05 11.24 -5.15
CA PHE A 27 3.65 10.89 -4.93
C PHE A 27 2.69 11.93 -5.51
N LYS A 28 3.02 13.22 -5.39
CA LYS A 28 2.26 14.29 -6.04
C LYS A 28 2.27 14.14 -7.57
N ASP A 29 3.44 13.90 -8.14
CA ASP A 29 3.58 13.83 -9.60
C ASP A 29 2.95 12.55 -10.17
N ALA A 30 3.12 11.41 -9.51
CA ALA A 30 2.59 10.14 -9.98
C ALA A 30 1.06 10.01 -9.85
N ILE A 31 0.50 10.41 -8.72
CA ILE A 31 -0.91 10.09 -8.36
C ILE A 31 -1.68 11.27 -7.75
N ASN A 32 -1.09 12.48 -7.73
CA ASN A 32 -1.65 13.69 -7.12
C ASN A 32 -2.00 13.53 -5.62
N LEU A 33 -1.21 12.73 -4.90
CA LEU A 33 -1.33 12.64 -3.45
C LEU A 33 -0.76 13.92 -2.83
N ALA A 34 -1.53 14.54 -1.94
CA ALA A 34 -1.11 15.78 -1.29
C ALA A 34 -0.03 15.52 -0.21
N PRO A 35 0.82 16.51 0.09
CA PRO A 35 1.93 16.33 1.03
C PRO A 35 1.51 15.85 2.42
N ASP A 36 0.35 16.29 2.91
CA ASP A 36 -0.20 15.89 4.22
C ASP A 36 -0.47 14.38 4.30
N ALA A 37 -1.03 13.79 3.25
CA ALA A 37 -1.24 12.34 3.16
C ALA A 37 0.08 11.59 3.02
N THR A 38 1.00 12.08 2.18
CA THR A 38 2.33 11.46 2.02
C THR A 38 3.12 11.45 3.34
N LEU A 39 3.01 12.51 4.15
CA LEU A 39 3.71 12.62 5.44
C LEU A 39 3.31 11.50 6.41
N ILE A 40 2.04 11.08 6.46
CA ILE A 40 1.59 10.02 7.38
C ILE A 40 2.39 8.72 7.18
N VAL A 41 2.49 8.26 5.93
CA VAL A 41 3.22 7.02 5.62
C VAL A 41 4.73 7.22 5.64
N SER A 42 5.21 8.40 5.22
CA SER A 42 6.64 8.69 5.15
C SER A 42 7.28 8.82 6.54
N LEU A 43 6.59 9.45 7.50
CA LEU A 43 7.11 9.57 8.87
C LEU A 43 7.20 8.22 9.58
N LYS A 44 6.31 7.28 9.25
CA LYS A 44 6.39 5.90 9.73
C LYS A 44 7.58 5.18 9.08
N ALA A 45 7.70 5.26 7.76
CA ALA A 45 8.80 4.69 6.99
C ALA A 45 10.19 5.18 7.45
N LEU A 46 10.34 6.47 7.77
CA LEU A 46 11.61 7.07 8.21
C LEU A 46 12.15 6.46 9.51
N GLN A 47 11.30 5.84 10.35
CA GLN A 47 11.74 5.13 11.55
C GLN A 47 12.55 3.86 11.23
N ALA A 48 12.47 3.36 9.99
CA ALA A 48 13.27 2.24 9.51
C ALA A 48 14.60 2.66 8.90
N SER A 49 14.85 3.96 8.70
CA SER A 49 15.99 4.47 7.93
C SER A 49 17.32 3.91 8.40
N SER A 50 18.12 3.43 7.43
CA SER A 50 19.51 3.01 7.63
C SER A 50 20.54 3.96 6.99
N THR A 51 20.07 5.06 6.39
CA THR A 51 20.91 5.97 5.58
C THR A 51 21.87 6.84 6.40
N GLY A 52 21.68 6.91 7.73
CA GLY A 52 22.35 7.88 8.60
C GLY A 52 21.75 9.30 8.54
N ASN A 53 20.71 9.53 7.74
CA ASN A 53 19.95 10.78 7.69
C ASN A 53 18.47 10.52 8.06
N PHE A 54 17.97 11.25 9.06
CA PHE A 54 16.61 11.08 9.58
C PHE A 54 15.49 11.53 8.61
N LEU A 55 15.82 12.12 7.46
CA LEU A 55 14.88 12.52 6.41
C LEU A 55 15.01 11.73 5.12
N THR A 56 15.76 10.63 5.14
CA THR A 56 16.05 9.82 3.96
C THR A 56 15.87 8.35 4.26
N ILE A 57 15.41 7.55 3.29
CA ILE A 57 15.34 6.08 3.38
C ILE A 57 16.02 5.42 2.17
N HIS A 58 16.48 4.18 2.33
CA HIS A 58 16.51 3.24 1.22
C HIS A 58 15.14 2.55 1.13
N LEU A 59 14.64 2.25 -0.07
CA LEU A 59 13.37 1.51 -0.20
C LEU A 59 13.46 0.11 0.45
N SER A 60 14.65 -0.48 0.49
CA SER A 60 14.92 -1.73 1.21
C SER A 60 14.74 -1.61 2.73
N ASP A 61 14.85 -0.41 3.31
CA ASP A 61 14.61 -0.19 4.75
C ASP A 61 13.15 -0.52 5.11
N LEU A 62 12.23 -0.39 4.15
CA LEU A 62 10.81 -0.64 4.38
C LEU A 62 10.49 -2.11 4.66
N ALA A 63 11.40 -3.04 4.35
CA ALA A 63 11.27 -4.45 4.71
C ALA A 63 11.55 -4.73 6.19
N LYS A 64 11.95 -3.73 6.98
CA LYS A 64 12.18 -3.89 8.41
C LYS A 64 10.84 -4.15 9.13
N HIS A 65 10.68 -5.38 9.59
CA HIS A 65 9.48 -5.84 10.29
C HIS A 65 9.18 -5.06 11.57
N GLY A 66 7.90 -4.78 11.80
CA GLY A 66 7.40 -4.08 12.99
C GLY A 66 7.62 -2.57 12.98
N VAL A 67 8.07 -2.00 11.85
CA VAL A 67 8.05 -0.55 11.63
C VAL A 67 6.82 -0.21 10.79
N ILE A 68 6.92 -0.29 9.46
CA ILE A 68 5.77 -0.12 8.56
C ILE A 68 5.34 -1.46 7.94
N GLU A 69 6.29 -2.36 7.71
CA GLU A 69 6.01 -3.74 7.30
C GLU A 69 5.46 -4.53 8.48
N HIS A 70 4.45 -5.34 8.17
CA HIS A 70 3.66 -6.09 9.12
C HIS A 70 3.12 -7.39 8.49
N ASP A 71 2.72 -8.33 9.36
CA ASP A 71 2.13 -9.62 8.95
C ASP A 71 0.77 -9.46 8.24
N GLY A 72 0.34 -10.51 7.55
CA GLY A 72 -0.97 -10.52 6.88
C GLY A 72 -1.06 -9.63 5.65
N SER A 73 0.09 -9.41 4.99
CA SER A 73 0.19 -8.68 3.74
C SER A 73 -0.69 -9.28 2.63
N LEU A 74 -1.16 -8.43 1.69
CA LEU A 74 -2.00 -8.87 0.57
C LEU A 74 -1.23 -9.68 -0.48
N SER A 75 0.10 -9.50 -0.56
CA SER A 75 0.92 -10.01 -1.67
C SER A 75 2.32 -10.46 -1.27
N ARG A 76 2.67 -10.40 0.01
CA ARG A 76 3.99 -10.76 0.56
C ARG A 76 3.77 -11.82 1.63
N HIS A 77 4.75 -12.71 1.83
CA HIS A 77 4.75 -13.58 2.99
C HIS A 77 5.04 -12.77 4.25
N ASP A 78 4.65 -13.31 5.40
CA ASP A 78 5.04 -12.78 6.71
C ASP A 78 6.53 -13.04 6.96
N ILE A 79 7.17 -12.23 7.83
CA ILE A 79 8.61 -12.38 8.12
C ILE A 79 8.97 -13.76 8.69
N HIS A 80 8.01 -14.47 9.29
CA HIS A 80 8.18 -15.85 9.73
C HIS A 80 8.69 -16.78 8.62
N SER A 81 8.32 -16.50 7.36
CA SER A 81 8.78 -17.26 6.18
C SER A 81 10.14 -16.80 5.64
N GLY A 82 10.77 -15.79 6.25
CA GLY A 82 12.08 -15.24 5.90
C GLY A 82 12.04 -14.04 4.95
N ASP A 83 11.37 -14.14 3.80
CA ASP A 83 11.24 -13.02 2.84
C ASP A 83 9.85 -12.35 2.94
N ASN A 84 9.81 -11.14 3.49
CA ASN A 84 8.61 -10.33 3.71
C ASN A 84 8.42 -9.18 2.71
N HIS A 85 9.24 -9.08 1.67
CA HIS A 85 9.25 -7.90 0.79
C HIS A 85 9.02 -8.23 -0.68
N THR A 86 9.54 -9.37 -1.15
CA THR A 86 9.35 -9.82 -2.53
C THR A 86 7.89 -10.13 -2.81
N PHE A 87 7.38 -9.72 -3.97
CA PHE A 87 6.04 -10.11 -4.42
C PHE A 87 5.92 -11.64 -4.47
N SER A 88 4.91 -12.18 -3.77
CA SER A 88 4.59 -13.60 -3.73
C SER A 88 3.36 -13.88 -4.60
N PRO A 89 3.51 -14.57 -5.74
CA PRO A 89 2.38 -15.02 -6.54
C PRO A 89 1.42 -15.94 -5.78
N GLU A 90 1.93 -16.68 -4.78
CA GLU A 90 1.13 -17.56 -3.94
C GLU A 90 0.20 -16.74 -3.03
N VAL A 91 0.77 -15.84 -2.20
CA VAL A 91 -0.02 -15.00 -1.30
C VAL A 91 -0.96 -14.11 -2.11
N TRP A 92 -0.45 -13.45 -3.15
CA TRP A 92 -1.30 -12.64 -4.02
C TRP A 92 -2.38 -13.47 -4.71
N GLY A 93 -2.10 -14.72 -5.09
CA GLY A 93 -3.08 -15.63 -5.69
C GLY A 93 -4.32 -15.82 -4.81
N THR A 94 -4.14 -15.92 -3.49
CA THR A 94 -5.25 -16.03 -2.52
C THR A 94 -6.06 -14.73 -2.37
N THR A 95 -5.41 -13.58 -2.46
CA THR A 95 -6.08 -12.27 -2.49
C THR A 95 -6.84 -12.10 -3.81
N ARG A 96 -6.15 -12.32 -4.93
CA ARG A 96 -6.62 -12.09 -6.29
C ARG A 96 -7.80 -12.98 -6.66
N SER A 97 -7.88 -14.20 -6.14
CA SER A 97 -8.99 -15.13 -6.41
C SER A 97 -10.34 -14.60 -5.92
N GLN A 98 -10.34 -13.71 -4.93
CA GLN A 98 -11.54 -13.07 -4.39
C GLN A 98 -11.95 -11.81 -5.18
N LEU A 99 -11.03 -11.24 -5.98
CA LEU A 99 -11.25 -10.04 -6.78
C LEU A 99 -11.87 -10.39 -8.15
N THR A 100 -13.11 -10.84 -8.11
CA THR A 100 -13.86 -11.38 -9.27
C THR A 100 -14.73 -10.36 -10.00
N THR A 101 -14.96 -9.19 -9.40
CA THR A 101 -15.75 -8.10 -9.97
C THR A 101 -14.88 -7.10 -10.74
N GLU A 102 -15.49 -6.29 -11.61
CA GLU A 102 -14.79 -5.25 -12.37
C GLU A 102 -14.17 -4.16 -11.47
N THR A 103 -14.88 -3.80 -10.40
CA THR A 103 -14.40 -2.92 -9.34
C THR A 103 -14.35 -3.63 -8.01
N ILE A 104 -13.45 -3.20 -7.15
CA ILE A 104 -13.32 -3.65 -5.77
C ILE A 104 -14.10 -2.67 -4.90
N SER A 105 -15.29 -3.06 -4.46
CA SER A 105 -16.05 -2.25 -3.50
C SER A 105 -15.34 -2.17 -2.15
N ILE A 106 -15.69 -1.16 -1.34
CA ILE A 106 -15.16 -1.05 0.03
C ILE A 106 -15.41 -2.34 0.82
N ALA A 107 -16.63 -2.87 0.78
CA ALA A 107 -17.01 -4.09 1.47
C ALA A 107 -16.22 -5.32 0.99
N LEU A 108 -15.95 -5.43 -0.32
CA LEU A 108 -15.10 -6.49 -0.85
C LEU A 108 -13.67 -6.34 -0.33
N SER A 109 -13.09 -5.14 -0.39
CA SER A 109 -11.72 -4.93 0.08
C SER A 109 -11.53 -5.15 1.58
N ALA A 110 -12.53 -4.80 2.40
CA ALA A 110 -12.55 -5.07 3.84
C ALA A 110 -12.57 -6.58 4.13
N ARG A 111 -13.47 -7.32 3.47
CA ARG A 111 -13.53 -8.79 3.56
C ARG A 111 -12.20 -9.44 3.17
N VAL A 112 -11.65 -9.08 2.01
CA VAL A 112 -10.39 -9.65 1.50
C VAL A 112 -9.23 -9.36 2.46
N ARG A 113 -9.18 -8.15 3.04
CA ARG A 113 -8.17 -7.80 4.06
C ARG A 113 -8.31 -8.71 5.29
N ASN A 114 -9.52 -8.85 5.83
CA ASN A 114 -9.79 -9.69 6.99
C ASN A 114 -9.45 -11.17 6.73
N ASP A 115 -9.84 -11.69 5.57
CA ASP A 115 -9.53 -13.06 5.17
C ASP A 115 -8.01 -13.28 5.05
N ARG A 116 -7.26 -12.27 4.60
CA ARG A 116 -5.80 -12.31 4.58
C ARG A 116 -5.18 -12.32 5.98
N LEU A 117 -5.67 -11.49 6.90
CA LEU A 117 -5.21 -11.50 8.28
C LEU A 117 -5.48 -12.87 8.93
N ALA A 118 -6.69 -13.42 8.76
CA ALA A 118 -7.07 -14.73 9.31
C ALA A 118 -6.23 -15.88 8.73
N ALA A 119 -6.00 -15.87 7.41
CA ALA A 119 -5.19 -16.89 6.76
C ALA A 119 -3.73 -16.82 7.21
N ALA A 120 -3.14 -15.62 7.34
CA ALA A 120 -1.79 -15.45 7.86
C ALA A 120 -1.66 -15.96 9.31
N GLN A 121 -2.58 -15.55 10.18
CA GLN A 121 -2.63 -16.01 11.57
C GLN A 121 -2.78 -17.54 11.70
N SER A 122 -3.45 -18.20 10.75
CA SER A 122 -3.63 -19.65 10.78
C SER A 122 -2.37 -20.47 10.47
N VAL A 123 -1.37 -19.87 9.80
CA VAL A 123 -0.16 -20.56 9.35
C VAL A 123 1.13 -20.01 9.96
N ASN A 124 1.10 -18.78 10.48
CA ASN A 124 2.24 -18.14 11.14
C ASN A 124 2.08 -18.23 12.67
N PRO A 125 2.84 -19.11 13.36
CA PRO A 125 2.78 -19.23 14.82
C PRO A 125 3.31 -17.99 15.56
N ASP A 126 4.09 -17.15 14.88
CA ASP A 126 4.63 -15.89 15.41
C ASP A 126 3.79 -14.67 15.01
N PHE A 127 2.61 -14.90 14.41
CA PHE A 127 1.76 -13.84 13.87
C PHE A 127 1.48 -12.74 14.91
N ASN A 128 1.83 -11.51 14.55
CA ASN A 128 1.63 -10.37 15.42
C ASN A 128 1.23 -9.12 14.62
N MET A 129 0.15 -8.49 15.06
CA MET A 129 -0.35 -7.23 14.51
C MET A 129 -0.70 -6.31 15.67
N THR A 130 0.09 -5.25 15.86
CA THR A 130 -0.27 -4.20 16.82
C THR A 130 -1.50 -3.43 16.31
N LYS A 131 -2.11 -2.63 17.19
CA LYS A 131 -3.21 -1.74 16.77
C LYS A 131 -2.79 -0.77 15.66
N ASP A 132 -1.53 -0.35 15.67
CA ASP A 132 -1.01 0.55 14.64
C ASP A 132 -0.80 -0.21 13.32
N ASP A 133 -0.30 -1.45 13.35
CA ASP A 133 -0.16 -2.28 12.14
C ASP A 133 -1.52 -2.55 11.49
N ILE A 134 -2.54 -2.88 12.28
CA ILE A 134 -3.91 -3.06 11.78
C ILE A 134 -4.40 -1.77 11.09
N ARG A 135 -4.20 -0.62 11.74
CA ARG A 135 -4.56 0.68 11.19
C ARG A 135 -3.83 0.96 9.86
N PHE A 136 -2.52 0.68 9.77
CA PHE A 136 -1.77 0.85 8.53
C PHE A 136 -2.21 -0.12 7.44
N SER A 137 -2.58 -1.36 7.78
CA SER A 137 -3.14 -2.32 6.81
C SER A 137 -4.44 -1.82 6.16
N PHE A 138 -5.26 -1.07 6.90
CA PHE A 138 -6.45 -0.40 6.37
C PHE A 138 -6.10 0.85 5.56
N ILE A 139 -5.09 1.62 5.96
CA ILE A 139 -4.57 2.75 5.15
C ILE A 139 -4.06 2.26 3.80
N GLU A 140 -3.36 1.13 3.73
CA GLU A 140 -2.91 0.53 2.47
C GLU A 140 -4.09 0.17 1.56
N THR A 141 -5.12 -0.47 2.13
CA THR A 141 -6.34 -0.81 1.40
C THR A 141 -7.05 0.46 0.91
N ALA A 142 -7.20 1.45 1.78
CA ALA A 142 -7.79 2.74 1.44
C ALA A 142 -7.00 3.49 0.36
N SER A 143 -5.67 3.33 0.34
CA SER A 143 -4.81 4.01 -0.63
C SER A 143 -5.11 3.56 -2.06
N TYR A 144 -5.20 2.26 -2.34
CA TYR A 144 -5.56 1.83 -3.70
C TYR A 144 -7.02 2.13 -4.04
N GLN A 145 -7.93 2.11 -3.04
CA GLN A 145 -9.33 2.52 -3.21
C GLN A 145 -9.45 3.97 -3.63
N LEU A 146 -8.70 4.85 -2.98
CA LEU A 146 -8.71 6.28 -3.25
C LEU A 146 -8.05 6.61 -4.61
N VAL A 147 -6.94 5.94 -4.94
CA VAL A 147 -6.15 6.24 -6.14
C VAL A 147 -6.76 5.64 -7.41
N PHE A 148 -7.24 4.40 -7.36
CA PHE A 148 -7.78 3.69 -8.54
C PHE A 148 -9.29 3.59 -8.57
N GLY A 149 -9.97 4.22 -7.62
CA GLY A 149 -11.43 4.27 -7.53
C GLY A 149 -12.01 5.62 -7.89
N ARG A 150 -13.26 5.84 -7.47
CA ARG A 150 -14.06 7.05 -7.66
C ARG A 150 -13.88 8.00 -6.46
N GLY A 151 -12.63 8.28 -6.11
CA GLY A 151 -12.28 9.11 -4.96
C GLY A 151 -12.80 8.51 -3.65
N LEU A 152 -13.62 9.25 -2.91
CA LEU A 152 -14.10 8.85 -1.58
C LEU A 152 -15.04 7.63 -1.61
N ASP A 153 -15.66 7.33 -2.75
CA ASP A 153 -16.57 6.19 -2.88
C ASP A 153 -15.83 4.85 -2.95
N GLY A 154 -14.51 4.86 -3.17
CA GLY A 154 -13.74 3.65 -3.44
C GLY A 154 -14.11 3.10 -4.81
N GLU A 155 -14.49 1.82 -4.90
CA GLU A 155 -14.75 1.15 -6.18
C GLU A 155 -13.52 1.11 -7.08
N ALA A 156 -12.35 0.79 -6.51
CA ALA A 156 -11.11 0.68 -7.27
C ALA A 156 -11.24 -0.29 -8.44
N ARG A 157 -10.76 0.11 -9.61
CA ARG A 157 -10.67 -0.77 -10.78
C ARG A 157 -9.81 -1.99 -10.48
N THR A 158 -10.39 -3.17 -10.60
CA THR A 158 -9.75 -4.45 -10.22
C THR A 158 -8.52 -4.73 -11.07
N ASP A 159 -8.56 -4.44 -12.36
CA ASP A 159 -7.43 -4.60 -13.28
C ASP A 159 -6.27 -3.67 -12.93
N TRP A 160 -6.54 -2.40 -12.61
CA TRP A 160 -5.54 -1.43 -12.18
C TRP A 160 -4.84 -1.85 -10.87
N VAL A 161 -5.61 -2.37 -9.90
CA VAL A 161 -5.04 -2.91 -8.67
C VAL A 161 -4.16 -4.14 -8.97
N LYS A 162 -4.61 -5.04 -9.85
CA LYS A 162 -3.79 -6.21 -10.27
C LYS A 162 -2.48 -5.78 -10.92
N ILE A 163 -2.51 -4.80 -11.83
CA ILE A 163 -1.30 -4.26 -12.46
C ILE A 163 -0.34 -3.67 -11.42
N LEU A 164 -0.86 -2.91 -10.45
CA LEU A 164 -0.02 -2.34 -9.40
C LEU A 164 0.72 -3.42 -8.59
N PHE A 165 0.04 -4.51 -8.23
CA PHE A 165 0.64 -5.58 -7.43
C PHE A 165 1.55 -6.49 -8.25
N GLU A 166 1.10 -6.93 -9.43
CA GLU A 166 1.77 -7.96 -10.23
C GLU A 166 2.94 -7.41 -11.04
N GLN A 167 2.90 -6.13 -11.41
CA GLN A 167 3.89 -5.50 -12.28
C GLN A 167 4.65 -4.36 -11.61
N GLU A 168 4.25 -3.98 -10.40
CA GLU A 168 4.77 -2.81 -9.70
C GLU A 168 4.82 -1.59 -10.65
N ARG A 169 3.70 -1.34 -11.32
CA ARG A 169 3.53 -0.33 -12.37
C ARG A 169 2.24 0.45 -12.14
N LEU A 170 2.23 1.72 -12.52
CA LEU A 170 1.01 2.51 -12.61
C LEU A 170 0.33 2.24 -13.97
N PRO A 171 -0.99 1.95 -13.99
CA PRO A 171 -1.68 1.46 -15.18
C PRO A 171 -2.02 2.56 -16.21
N PHE A 172 -1.06 3.44 -16.51
CA PHE A 172 -1.25 4.55 -17.46
C PHE A 172 -1.61 4.06 -18.87
N ASP A 173 -1.01 2.96 -19.32
CA ASP A 173 -1.29 2.35 -20.63
C ASP A 173 -2.71 1.77 -20.69
N GLU A 174 -3.28 1.40 -19.54
CA GLU A 174 -4.65 0.93 -19.35
C GLU A 174 -5.64 2.07 -19.06
N GLY A 175 -5.22 3.32 -19.29
CA GLY A 175 -6.08 4.50 -19.22
C GLY A 175 -6.23 5.09 -17.82
N PHE A 176 -5.42 4.67 -16.84
CA PHE A 176 -5.39 5.38 -15.56
C PHE A 176 -4.89 6.80 -15.75
N THR A 177 -5.63 7.76 -15.20
CA THR A 177 -5.20 9.14 -15.05
C THR A 177 -5.27 9.51 -13.58
N ARG A 178 -4.21 10.14 -13.06
CA ARG A 178 -4.21 10.66 -11.68
C ARG A 178 -5.37 11.65 -11.46
N SER A 179 -5.86 11.72 -10.23
CA SER A 179 -6.91 12.67 -9.82
C SER A 179 -6.58 14.10 -10.22
N GLU A 180 -7.57 14.86 -10.71
CA GLU A 180 -7.41 16.29 -11.03
C GLU A 180 -7.26 17.16 -9.76
N ARG A 181 -7.88 16.74 -8.66
CA ARG A 181 -7.72 17.37 -7.34
C ARG A 181 -6.68 16.63 -6.49
N PRO A 182 -5.93 17.35 -5.63
CA PRO A 182 -5.05 16.70 -4.66
C PRO A 182 -5.84 15.77 -3.73
N LEU A 183 -5.31 14.56 -3.55
CA LEU A 183 -5.85 13.55 -2.63
C LEU A 183 -5.23 13.78 -1.25
N GLY A 184 -6.00 14.36 -0.33
CA GLY A 184 -5.53 14.81 0.98
C GLY A 184 -5.58 13.75 2.07
N VAL A 185 -5.02 14.07 3.24
CA VAL A 185 -5.04 13.14 4.39
C VAL A 185 -6.47 12.86 4.88
N LEU A 186 -7.36 13.85 4.78
CA LEU A 186 -8.77 13.69 5.13
C LEU A 186 -9.50 12.75 4.16
N ASP A 187 -9.14 12.79 2.88
CA ASP A 187 -9.71 11.88 1.88
C ASP A 187 -9.28 10.43 2.19
N LEU A 188 -7.99 10.23 2.48
CA LEU A 188 -7.44 8.93 2.88
C LEU A 188 -8.10 8.39 4.15
N PHE A 189 -8.24 9.20 5.19
CA PHE A 189 -8.87 8.77 6.44
C PHE A 189 -10.38 8.55 6.30
N ALA A 190 -11.07 9.27 5.42
CA ALA A 190 -12.46 9.00 5.13
C ALA A 190 -12.64 7.62 4.49
N VAL A 191 -11.79 7.25 3.53
CA VAL A 191 -11.82 5.90 2.91
C VAL A 191 -11.37 4.83 3.90
N GLN A 192 -10.30 5.08 4.67
CA GLN A 192 -9.85 4.17 5.75
C GLN A 192 -11.00 3.85 6.70
N LYS A 193 -11.72 4.87 7.18
CA LYS A 193 -12.86 4.68 8.07
C LYS A 193 -13.95 3.81 7.43
N LYS A 194 -14.25 4.00 6.15
CA LYS A 194 -15.23 3.14 5.44
C LYS A 194 -14.77 1.67 5.38
N VAL A 195 -13.47 1.43 5.16
CA VAL A 195 -12.90 0.08 5.18
C VAL A 195 -12.98 -0.53 6.58
N GLU A 196 -12.63 0.24 7.62
CA GLU A 196 -12.72 -0.18 9.03
C GLU A 196 -14.16 -0.53 9.41
N ASP A 197 -15.13 0.35 9.11
CA ASP A 197 -16.54 0.14 9.45
C ASP A 197 -17.13 -1.08 8.71
N ALA A 198 -16.63 -1.39 7.52
CA ALA A 198 -17.03 -2.58 6.74
C ALA A 198 -16.29 -3.87 7.14
N SER A 199 -15.30 -3.77 8.04
CA SER A 199 -14.51 -4.90 8.54
C SER A 199 -15.09 -5.50 9.84
N VAL A 200 -16.20 -4.96 10.33
CA VAL A 200 -16.93 -5.39 11.55
C VAL A 200 -17.99 -6.44 11.24
#